data_AF-A0A661LQP2-F1
#
_entry.id   AF-A0A661LQP2-F1
#
_cell.length_a   1.000
_cell.length_b   1.000
_cell.length_c   1.000
_cell.angle_alpha   90.00
_cell.angle_beta   90.00
_cell.angle_gamma   90.00
#
_symmetry.space_group_name_H-M   'P 1'
#
loop_
_entity.id
_entity.type
_entity.pdbx_description
1 polymer ?
#
loop_
_entity_poly.entity_id
_entity_poly.type
_entity_poly.pdbx_seq_one_letter_code
_entity_poly.pdbx_strand_id
1 'polypeptide(L)'
;MRDTVFFRQAELVLKMLPLVYKEDMFALKGGTAINFFIRDLPRLSVDIDLTYLPVNERASALDDINRALIRVSEEIKRRIPGTRIVLKNIRGTNTLKGMVVNQEGVTVKIEPNLVLRGSVYPPEIRTLTKKAQDFFDLSVQSRILSTDELYAGKICAALDRQHPRDLFDVYFLVKNEGLTSKIRRAFIVYLISHPRPMIEILNPQPKDMRDVFEKEFKAMIAEDVTCEDLHTTRDDLVSMLRSELTTEERRFIVSVKEGHPRWGLLALEGIENLPAVRWKLLNIGKMDPSKHQKAVHKLRDYLGV
;
A
#
# COMPACT_ATOMS: atom_id res chain seq x y z
N MET A 1 -17.80 -2.93 -17.27
CA MET A 1 -17.58 -2.70 -15.82
C MET A 1 -18.86 -2.71 -14.98
N ARG A 2 -19.96 -2.04 -15.36
CA ARG A 2 -21.18 -1.90 -14.51
C ARG A 2 -21.90 -3.21 -14.18
N ASP A 3 -21.98 -4.15 -15.12
CA ASP A 3 -22.70 -5.41 -14.92
C ASP A 3 -21.89 -6.49 -14.17
N THR A 4 -20.90 -6.09 -13.38
CA THR A 4 -19.99 -7.02 -12.68
C THR A 4 -20.25 -7.05 -11.18
N VAL A 5 -19.90 -8.16 -10.53
CA VAL A 5 -19.88 -8.23 -9.06
C VAL A 5 -18.93 -7.17 -8.46
N PHE A 6 -17.86 -6.83 -9.17
CA PHE A 6 -16.89 -5.82 -8.76
C PHE A 6 -17.46 -4.41 -8.73
N PHE A 7 -18.43 -4.09 -9.60
CA PHE A 7 -19.12 -2.80 -9.56
C PHE A 7 -19.91 -2.65 -8.26
N ARG A 8 -20.74 -3.65 -7.92
CA ARG A 8 -21.50 -3.67 -6.65
C ARG A 8 -20.59 -3.64 -5.42
N GLN A 9 -19.42 -4.30 -5.48
CA GLN A 9 -18.41 -4.20 -4.43
C GLN A 9 -17.83 -2.78 -4.32
N ALA A 10 -17.49 -2.15 -5.44
CA ALA A 10 -16.97 -0.79 -5.47
C ALA A 10 -18.01 0.24 -4.97
N GLU A 11 -19.28 0.08 -5.32
CA GLU A 11 -20.37 0.87 -4.76
C GLU A 11 -20.44 0.76 -3.23
N LEU A 12 -20.34 -0.47 -2.71
CA LEU A 12 -20.32 -0.68 -1.25
C LEU A 12 -19.08 -0.05 -0.60
N VAL A 13 -17.90 -0.14 -1.23
CA VAL A 13 -16.70 0.59 -0.80
C VAL A 13 -16.99 2.09 -0.67
N LEU A 14 -17.50 2.71 -1.74
CA LEU A 14 -17.77 4.15 -1.78
C LEU A 14 -18.83 4.58 -0.75
N LYS A 15 -19.84 3.75 -0.47
CA LYS A 15 -20.83 4.00 0.59
C LYS A 15 -20.22 3.95 2.00
N MET A 16 -19.18 3.15 2.21
CA MET A 16 -18.52 3.01 3.53
C MET A 16 -17.42 4.05 3.77
N LEU A 17 -16.77 4.57 2.72
CA LEU A 17 -15.68 5.54 2.86
C LEU A 17 -16.03 6.78 3.71
N PRO A 18 -17.22 7.41 3.58
CA PRO A 18 -17.60 8.53 4.45
C PRO A 18 -17.70 8.16 5.94
N LEU A 19 -18.00 6.90 6.26
CA LEU A 19 -18.07 6.43 7.64
C LEU A 19 -16.68 6.21 8.22
N VAL A 20 -15.76 5.68 7.42
CA VAL A 20 -14.33 5.55 7.77
C VAL A 20 -13.65 6.91 7.88
N TYR A 21 -14.01 7.87 7.03
CA TYR A 21 -13.43 9.21 6.98
C TYR A 21 -13.56 9.99 8.31
N LYS A 22 -14.61 9.70 9.09
CA LYS A 22 -14.82 10.29 10.44
C LYS A 22 -13.72 9.92 11.45
N GLU A 23 -12.97 8.86 11.20
CA GLU A 23 -11.88 8.42 12.04
C GLU A 23 -10.58 9.11 11.58
N ASP A 24 -10.29 10.29 12.15
CA ASP A 24 -9.16 11.15 11.73
C ASP A 24 -7.77 10.50 11.83
N MET A 25 -7.66 9.43 12.62
CA MET A 25 -6.45 8.62 12.73
C MET A 25 -6.16 7.74 11.51
N PHE A 26 -7.09 7.63 10.55
CA PHE A 26 -6.90 6.84 9.35
C PHE A 26 -6.74 7.69 8.09
N ALA A 27 -5.82 7.24 7.24
CA ALA A 27 -5.76 7.61 5.83
C ALA A 27 -5.98 6.38 4.95
N LEU A 28 -6.76 6.53 3.90
CA LEU A 28 -6.95 5.54 2.86
C LEU A 28 -5.66 5.38 2.04
N LYS A 29 -5.32 4.13 1.73
CA LYS A 29 -4.18 3.77 0.89
C LYS A 29 -4.55 2.74 -0.17
N GLY A 30 -3.54 2.31 -0.91
CA GLY A 30 -3.66 1.20 -1.86
C GLY A 30 -4.44 1.55 -3.12
N GLY A 31 -5.02 0.53 -3.75
CA GLY A 31 -5.66 0.66 -5.06
C GLY A 31 -6.90 1.56 -5.04
N THR A 32 -7.61 1.61 -3.92
CA THR A 32 -8.84 2.41 -3.77
C THR A 32 -8.54 3.90 -3.73
N ALA A 33 -7.51 4.33 -2.99
CA ALA A 33 -7.04 5.72 -3.04
C ALA A 33 -6.61 6.10 -4.46
N ILE A 34 -5.79 5.26 -5.11
CA ILE A 34 -5.26 5.55 -6.44
C ILE A 34 -6.37 5.64 -7.49
N ASN A 35 -7.25 4.64 -7.57
CA ASN A 35 -8.18 4.53 -8.70
C ASN A 35 -9.42 5.42 -8.58
N PHE A 36 -9.79 5.85 -7.37
CA PHE A 36 -10.97 6.68 -7.16
C PHE A 36 -10.65 8.16 -6.89
N PHE A 37 -9.46 8.48 -6.36
CA PHE A 37 -9.12 9.85 -5.93
C PHE A 37 -7.94 10.47 -6.67
N ILE A 38 -7.08 9.66 -7.33
CA ILE A 38 -5.91 10.15 -8.06
C ILE A 38 -6.08 9.97 -9.58
N ARG A 39 -6.38 8.75 -10.00
CA ARG A 39 -6.60 8.41 -11.40
C ARG A 39 -8.08 8.47 -11.74
N ASP A 40 -8.36 8.79 -12.98
CA ASP A 40 -9.71 8.91 -13.51
C ASP A 40 -10.28 7.50 -13.81
N LEU A 41 -10.44 6.69 -12.76
CA LEU A 41 -11.06 5.36 -12.76
C LEU A 41 -10.59 4.43 -13.90
N PRO A 42 -9.29 4.10 -14.02
CA PRO A 42 -8.81 3.14 -15.03
C PRO A 42 -9.20 1.68 -14.67
N ARG A 43 -9.50 1.41 -13.40
CA ARG A 43 -10.06 0.14 -12.94
C ARG A 43 -10.87 0.30 -11.65
N LEU A 44 -11.69 -0.71 -11.35
CA LEU A 44 -12.37 -0.82 -10.06
C LEU A 44 -11.40 -1.21 -8.93
N SER A 45 -11.75 -0.84 -7.70
CA SER A 45 -11.11 -1.29 -6.47
C SER A 45 -12.17 -1.67 -5.43
N VAL A 46 -11.93 -2.73 -4.68
CA VAL A 46 -12.98 -3.45 -3.92
C VAL A 46 -12.68 -3.66 -2.44
N ASP A 47 -11.53 -3.19 -1.97
CA ASP A 47 -11.09 -3.28 -0.57
C ASP A 47 -10.81 -1.88 -0.02
N ILE A 48 -10.84 -1.72 1.30
CA ILE A 48 -10.49 -0.48 2.01
C ILE A 48 -9.24 -0.76 2.85
N ASP A 49 -8.09 -0.36 2.32
CA ASP A 49 -6.82 -0.42 3.05
C ASP A 49 -6.56 0.90 3.77
N LEU A 50 -6.22 0.85 5.06
CA LEU A 50 -6.00 2.03 5.88
C LEU A 50 -4.58 2.07 6.45
N THR A 51 -4.04 3.28 6.57
CA THR A 51 -2.85 3.58 7.38
C THR A 51 -3.29 4.29 8.64
N TYR A 52 -2.84 3.79 9.80
CA TYR A 52 -2.97 4.51 11.06
C TYR A 52 -1.90 5.59 11.15
N LEU A 53 -2.32 6.84 11.23
CA LEU A 53 -1.46 8.03 11.12
C LEU A 53 -0.65 8.36 12.38
N PRO A 54 -1.17 8.21 13.61
CA PRO A 54 -0.37 8.54 14.79
C PRO A 54 0.88 7.66 14.92
N VAL A 55 2.01 8.29 15.24
CA VAL A 55 3.26 7.62 15.57
C VAL A 55 3.38 7.51 17.08
N ASN A 56 2.83 6.44 17.64
CA ASN A 56 2.82 6.16 19.07
C ASN A 56 3.20 4.69 19.36
N GLU A 57 3.22 4.33 20.64
CA GLU A 57 3.51 2.96 21.07
C GLU A 57 2.54 1.95 20.46
N ARG A 58 3.02 0.72 20.27
CA ARG A 58 2.24 -0.34 19.63
C ARG A 58 0.93 -0.63 20.36
N ALA A 59 0.96 -0.71 21.68
CA ALA A 59 -0.23 -1.00 22.47
C ALA A 59 -1.32 0.08 22.28
N SER A 60 -0.94 1.36 22.36
CA SER A 60 -1.85 2.49 22.16
C SER A 60 -2.47 2.50 20.77
N ALA A 61 -1.68 2.30 19.71
CA ALA A 61 -2.24 2.22 18.35
C ALA A 61 -3.21 1.07 18.18
N LEU A 62 -2.90 -0.11 18.74
CA LEU A 62 -3.78 -1.27 18.62
C LEU A 62 -5.11 -1.04 19.35
N ASP A 63 -5.09 -0.37 20.50
CA ASP A 63 -6.31 0.02 21.22
C ASP A 63 -7.13 1.06 20.42
N ASP A 64 -6.47 2.09 19.87
CA ASP A 64 -7.10 3.10 19.03
C ASP A 64 -7.77 2.48 17.79
N ILE A 65 -7.03 1.64 17.07
CA ILE A 65 -7.53 0.91 15.89
C ILE A 65 -8.72 0.04 16.29
N ASN A 66 -8.65 -0.66 17.42
CA ASN A 66 -9.71 -1.51 17.91
C ASN A 66 -11.01 -0.71 18.15
N ARG A 67 -10.91 0.40 18.87
CA ARG A 67 -12.05 1.30 19.15
C ARG A 67 -12.62 1.91 17.87
N ALA A 68 -11.76 2.35 16.95
CA ALA A 68 -12.19 2.93 15.68
C ALA A 68 -12.90 1.90 14.79
N LEU A 69 -12.40 0.67 14.68
CA LEU A 69 -13.08 -0.40 13.93
C LEU A 69 -14.45 -0.76 14.52
N ILE A 70 -14.61 -0.74 15.85
CA ILE A 70 -15.91 -0.94 16.49
C ILE A 70 -16.88 0.18 16.09
N ARG A 71 -16.49 1.45 16.26
CA ARG A 71 -17.32 2.59 15.86
C ARG A 71 -17.71 2.55 14.39
N VAL A 72 -16.75 2.30 13.50
CA VAL A 72 -17.00 2.15 12.06
C VAL A 72 -18.01 1.02 11.79
N SER A 73 -17.89 -0.11 12.50
CA SER A 73 -18.82 -1.23 12.32
C SER A 73 -20.25 -0.89 12.76
N GLU A 74 -20.40 -0.13 13.84
CA GLU A 74 -21.70 0.35 14.34
C GLU A 74 -22.33 1.35 13.37
N GLU A 75 -21.52 2.29 12.85
CA GLU A 75 -21.95 3.24 11.83
C GLU A 75 -22.41 2.54 10.55
N ILE A 76 -21.66 1.54 10.07
CA ILE A 76 -22.02 0.76 8.86
C ILE A 76 -23.35 0.05 9.08
N LYS A 77 -23.54 -0.65 10.21
CA LYS A 77 -24.81 -1.33 10.51
C LYS A 77 -25.99 -0.36 10.55
N ARG A 78 -25.78 0.84 11.08
CA ARG A 78 -26.82 1.86 11.22
C ARG A 78 -27.17 2.54 9.91
N ARG A 79 -26.17 2.81 9.05
CA ARG A 79 -26.33 3.64 7.84
C ARG A 79 -26.50 2.82 6.56
N ILE A 80 -26.11 1.55 6.57
CA ILE A 80 -26.15 0.66 5.41
C ILE A 80 -26.92 -0.61 5.82
N PRO A 81 -28.26 -0.60 5.70
CA PRO A 81 -29.11 -1.74 6.04
C PRO A 81 -28.75 -3.00 5.25
N GLY A 82 -29.05 -4.17 5.84
CA GLY A 82 -28.77 -5.46 5.21
C GLY A 82 -27.31 -5.90 5.26
N THR A 83 -26.43 -5.12 5.92
CA THR A 83 -25.02 -5.50 6.10
C THR A 83 -24.85 -6.55 7.20
N ARG A 84 -23.98 -7.54 6.95
CA ARG A 84 -23.46 -8.48 7.95
C ARG A 84 -21.97 -8.21 8.11
N ILE A 85 -21.54 -7.93 9.33
CA ILE A 85 -20.14 -7.58 9.62
C ILE A 85 -19.50 -8.65 10.48
N VAL A 86 -18.35 -9.14 10.04
CA VAL A 86 -17.48 -10.04 10.79
C VAL A 86 -16.20 -9.30 11.14
N LEU A 87 -16.07 -8.93 12.41
CA LEU A 87 -14.82 -8.41 12.98
C LEU A 87 -13.73 -9.49 12.97
N LYS A 88 -12.50 -9.13 12.61
CA LYS A 88 -11.37 -10.05 12.49
C LYS A 88 -10.33 -9.73 13.56
N ASN A 89 -10.07 -10.69 14.45
CA ASN A 89 -9.01 -10.60 15.44
C ASN A 89 -7.67 -11.14 14.91
N ILE A 90 -6.57 -10.65 15.48
CA ILE A 90 -5.29 -11.35 15.41
C ILE A 90 -5.42 -12.66 16.21
N ARG A 91 -5.00 -13.78 15.62
CA ARG A 91 -5.15 -15.11 16.20
C ARG A 91 -4.57 -15.14 17.62
N GLY A 92 -5.38 -15.59 18.59
CA GLY A 92 -4.98 -15.69 19.99
C GLY A 92 -5.01 -14.38 20.77
N THR A 93 -5.63 -13.31 20.23
CA THR A 93 -5.75 -12.01 20.91
C THR A 93 -7.15 -11.41 20.72
N ASN A 94 -7.48 -10.40 21.52
CA ASN A 94 -8.68 -9.56 21.33
C ASN A 94 -8.42 -8.33 20.46
N THR A 95 -7.24 -8.23 19.82
CA THR A 95 -6.89 -7.10 18.96
C THR A 95 -7.48 -7.28 17.57
N LEU A 96 -8.27 -6.30 17.13
CA LEU A 96 -8.80 -6.26 15.77
C LEU A 96 -7.70 -5.96 14.74
N LYS A 97 -7.74 -6.68 13.62
CA LYS A 97 -6.90 -6.47 12.43
C LYS A 97 -7.68 -5.99 11.21
N GLY A 98 -8.99 -5.83 11.35
CA GLY A 98 -9.89 -5.43 10.27
C GLY A 98 -11.28 -6.02 10.42
N MET A 99 -12.10 -5.86 9.40
CA MET A 99 -13.43 -6.43 9.33
C MET A 99 -13.80 -6.83 7.90
N VAL A 100 -14.75 -7.76 7.80
CA VAL A 100 -15.36 -8.18 6.55
C VAL A 100 -16.82 -7.76 6.57
N VAL A 101 -17.22 -6.95 5.60
CA VAL A 101 -18.60 -6.48 5.44
C VAL A 101 -19.21 -7.21 4.25
N ASN A 102 -20.34 -7.86 4.48
CA ASN A 102 -21.12 -8.53 3.45
C ASN A 102 -22.47 -7.82 3.29
N GLN A 103 -22.88 -7.56 2.06
CA GLN A 103 -24.21 -7.04 1.73
C GLN A 103 -24.66 -7.71 0.43
N GLU A 104 -25.84 -8.34 0.41
CA GLU A 104 -26.45 -8.88 -0.81
C GLU A 104 -25.51 -9.75 -1.68
N GLY A 105 -24.68 -10.56 -1.03
CA GLY A 105 -23.73 -11.46 -1.71
C GLY A 105 -22.41 -10.82 -2.14
N VAL A 106 -22.24 -9.49 -2.00
CA VAL A 106 -20.93 -8.83 -2.17
C VAL A 106 -20.19 -8.72 -0.85
N THR A 107 -18.86 -8.78 -0.92
CA THR A 107 -17.99 -8.73 0.25
C THR A 107 -16.91 -7.67 0.07
N VAL A 108 -16.70 -6.84 1.07
CA VAL A 108 -15.64 -5.82 1.13
C VAL A 108 -14.86 -5.99 2.42
N LYS A 109 -13.54 -5.86 2.35
CA LYS A 109 -12.66 -5.86 3.51
C LYS A 109 -12.28 -4.44 3.90
N ILE A 110 -12.21 -4.18 5.20
CA ILE A 110 -11.63 -2.95 5.76
C ILE A 110 -10.46 -3.36 6.64
N GLU A 111 -9.24 -3.03 6.23
CA GLU A 111 -8.00 -3.53 6.84
C GLU A 111 -7.02 -2.38 7.13
N PRO A 112 -6.84 -1.99 8.40
CA PRO A 112 -5.76 -1.10 8.80
C PRO A 112 -4.42 -1.82 8.86
N ASN A 113 -3.35 -1.16 8.43
CA ASN A 113 -2.00 -1.69 8.56
C ASN A 113 -1.49 -1.49 10.00
N LEU A 114 -1.27 -2.61 10.71
CA LEU A 114 -0.85 -2.62 12.11
C LEU A 114 0.68 -2.44 12.31
N VAL A 115 1.44 -2.37 11.22
CA VAL A 115 2.92 -2.32 11.23
C VAL A 115 3.41 -1.01 10.61
N LEU A 116 3.05 -0.74 9.36
CA LEU A 116 3.31 0.50 8.64
C LEU A 116 2.36 1.60 9.14
N ARG A 117 2.65 2.08 10.35
CA ARG A 117 1.97 3.22 11.00
C ARG A 117 2.77 4.49 10.78
N GLY A 118 2.09 5.63 10.79
CA GLY A 118 2.64 6.92 10.35
C GLY A 118 2.57 7.09 8.83
N SER A 119 2.98 8.27 8.37
CA SER A 119 3.13 8.58 6.94
C SER A 119 4.49 9.22 6.69
N VAL A 120 5.01 9.04 5.49
CA VAL A 120 6.27 9.66 5.03
C VAL A 120 6.04 11.13 4.70
N TYR A 121 4.91 11.42 4.04
CA TYR A 121 4.50 12.77 3.71
C TYR A 121 3.14 13.08 4.37
N PRO A 122 2.75 14.36 4.51
CA PRO A 122 1.43 14.70 5.04
C PRO A 122 0.30 14.06 4.21
N PRO A 123 -0.72 13.47 4.85
CA PRO A 123 -1.89 12.97 4.15
C PRO A 123 -2.70 14.11 3.53
N GLU A 124 -3.47 13.80 2.51
CA GLU A 124 -4.23 14.77 1.72
C GLU A 124 -5.72 14.47 1.79
N ILE A 125 -6.55 15.50 1.79
CA ILE A 125 -7.99 15.35 1.62
C ILE A 125 -8.30 15.50 0.13
N ARG A 126 -9.00 14.51 -0.42
CA ARG A 126 -9.39 14.47 -1.84
C ARG A 126 -10.86 14.09 -1.98
N THR A 127 -11.48 14.61 -3.03
CA THR A 127 -12.78 14.13 -3.53
C THR A 127 -12.56 13.12 -4.65
N LEU A 128 -13.58 12.33 -4.96
CA LEU A 128 -13.55 11.44 -6.13
C LEU A 128 -13.16 12.19 -7.41
N THR A 129 -12.46 11.52 -8.32
CA THR A 129 -12.20 12.04 -9.66
C THR A 129 -13.50 12.22 -10.45
N LYS A 130 -13.48 13.06 -11.49
CA LYS A 130 -14.71 13.42 -12.22
C LYS A 130 -15.39 12.19 -12.82
N LYS A 131 -14.63 11.29 -13.46
CA LYS A 131 -15.20 10.05 -14.01
C LYS A 131 -15.71 9.13 -12.92
N ALA A 132 -15.07 9.07 -11.74
CA ALA A 132 -15.59 8.28 -10.62
C ALA A 132 -16.91 8.85 -10.09
N GLN A 133 -17.05 10.18 -9.98
CA GLN A 133 -18.31 10.82 -9.60
C GLN A 133 -19.42 10.49 -10.60
N ASP A 134 -19.16 10.68 -11.90
CA ASP A 134 -20.15 10.46 -12.96
C ASP A 134 -20.48 8.96 -13.13
N PHE A 135 -19.50 8.09 -12.91
CA PHE A 135 -19.69 6.64 -13.08
C PHE A 135 -20.53 6.02 -11.98
N PHE A 136 -20.40 6.50 -10.74
CA PHE A 136 -21.14 6.00 -9.57
C PHE A 136 -22.29 6.91 -9.13
N ASP A 137 -22.46 8.08 -9.75
CA ASP A 137 -23.44 9.11 -9.39
C ASP A 137 -23.37 9.51 -7.90
N LEU A 138 -22.14 9.69 -7.40
CA LEU A 138 -21.85 9.94 -5.98
C LEU A 138 -20.70 10.94 -5.82
N SER A 139 -20.75 11.72 -4.75
CA SER A 139 -19.64 12.55 -4.31
C SER A 139 -19.14 12.08 -2.94
N VAL A 140 -17.88 11.66 -2.90
CA VAL A 140 -17.23 11.17 -1.67
C VAL A 140 -15.91 11.91 -1.49
N GLN A 141 -15.67 12.34 -0.25
CA GLN A 141 -14.39 12.86 0.20
C GLN A 141 -13.70 11.82 1.11
N SER A 142 -12.39 11.73 1.01
CA SER A 142 -11.59 10.87 1.89
C SER A 142 -10.24 11.52 2.20
N ARG A 143 -9.68 11.15 3.35
CA ARG A 143 -8.28 11.39 3.70
C ARG A 143 -7.46 10.25 3.12
N ILE A 144 -6.53 10.57 2.24
CA ILE A 144 -5.65 9.60 1.57
C ILE A 144 -4.19 9.86 1.96
N LEU A 145 -3.31 8.87 1.84
CA LEU A 145 -1.87 9.14 1.83
C LEU A 145 -1.52 10.02 0.62
N SER A 146 -0.39 10.74 0.72
CA SER A 146 0.13 11.51 -0.43
C SER A 146 0.29 10.63 -1.67
N THR A 147 0.18 11.23 -2.85
CA THR A 147 0.29 10.50 -4.12
C THR A 147 1.63 9.75 -4.23
N ASP A 148 2.73 10.40 -3.80
CA ASP A 148 4.08 9.82 -3.82
C ASP A 148 4.16 8.55 -2.96
N GLU A 149 3.50 8.57 -1.79
CA GLU A 149 3.52 7.48 -0.82
C GLU A 149 2.59 6.32 -1.20
N LEU A 150 1.45 6.62 -1.83
CA LEU A 150 0.57 5.62 -2.43
C LEU A 150 1.34 4.77 -3.46
N TYR A 151 2.10 5.44 -4.32
CA TYR A 151 2.89 4.78 -5.35
C TYR A 151 4.11 4.06 -4.79
N ALA A 152 4.79 4.61 -3.78
CA ALA A 152 5.83 3.89 -3.06
C ALA A 152 5.34 2.53 -2.51
N GLY A 153 4.15 2.54 -1.88
CA GLY A 153 3.52 1.30 -1.40
C GLY A 153 3.17 0.34 -2.52
N LYS A 154 2.73 0.84 -3.68
CA LYS A 154 2.42 0.01 -4.85
C LYS A 154 3.65 -0.61 -5.49
N ILE A 155 4.75 0.14 -5.60
CA ILE A 155 6.01 -0.38 -6.12
C ILE A 155 6.48 -1.56 -5.25
N CYS A 156 6.50 -1.39 -3.91
CA CYS A 156 6.86 -2.49 -3.01
C CYS A 156 5.95 -3.71 -3.18
N ALA A 157 4.62 -3.51 -3.24
CA ALA A 157 3.68 -4.61 -3.40
C ALA A 157 3.82 -5.30 -4.77
N ALA A 158 3.98 -4.53 -5.85
CA ALA A 158 4.19 -5.04 -7.20
C ALA A 158 5.42 -5.95 -7.28
N LEU A 159 6.54 -5.55 -6.68
CA LEU A 159 7.78 -6.34 -6.70
C LEU A 159 7.74 -7.54 -5.74
N ASP A 160 7.05 -7.42 -4.62
CA ASP A 160 6.92 -8.52 -3.65
C ASP A 160 6.01 -9.65 -4.16
N ARG A 161 4.74 -9.32 -4.42
CA ARG A 161 3.71 -10.30 -4.76
C ARG A 161 3.47 -10.46 -6.26
N GLN A 162 3.87 -9.49 -7.09
CA GLN A 162 3.69 -9.51 -8.56
C GLN A 162 2.24 -9.76 -8.99
N HIS A 163 1.31 -9.18 -8.25
CA HIS A 163 -0.11 -9.31 -8.55
C HIS A 163 -0.52 -8.33 -9.66
N PRO A 164 -1.35 -8.73 -10.64
CA PRO A 164 -1.77 -7.88 -11.76
C PRO A 164 -2.28 -6.49 -11.35
N ARG A 165 -3.14 -6.42 -10.32
CA ARG A 165 -3.66 -5.15 -9.76
C ARG A 165 -2.60 -4.14 -9.31
N ASP A 166 -1.45 -4.59 -8.81
CA ASP A 166 -0.38 -3.67 -8.41
C ASP A 166 0.45 -3.25 -9.60
N LEU A 167 0.79 -4.21 -10.48
CA LEU A 167 1.54 -3.93 -11.70
C LEU A 167 0.75 -3.01 -12.62
N PHE A 168 -0.57 -3.12 -12.68
CA PHE A 168 -1.43 -2.18 -13.39
C PHE A 168 -1.36 -0.77 -12.81
N ASP A 169 -1.41 -0.62 -11.48
CA ASP A 169 -1.29 0.71 -10.87
C ASP A 169 0.12 1.30 -11.14
N VAL A 170 1.16 0.47 -11.16
CA VAL A 170 2.54 0.85 -11.54
C VAL A 170 2.65 1.17 -13.03
N TYR A 171 1.96 0.45 -13.91
CA TYR A 171 1.94 0.72 -15.35
C TYR A 171 1.45 2.15 -15.62
N PHE A 172 0.37 2.55 -14.95
CA PHE A 172 -0.11 3.94 -15.03
C PHE A 172 0.83 4.94 -14.38
N LEU A 173 1.53 4.58 -13.30
CA LEU A 173 2.57 5.45 -12.74
C LEU A 173 3.70 5.70 -13.76
N VAL A 174 4.25 4.65 -14.35
CA VAL A 174 5.37 4.74 -15.30
C VAL A 174 4.98 5.55 -16.53
N LYS A 175 3.75 5.37 -17.03
CA LYS A 175 3.25 6.12 -18.19
C LYS A 175 3.02 7.61 -17.95
N ASN A 176 2.80 8.05 -16.72
CA ASN A 176 2.40 9.43 -16.43
C ASN A 176 3.50 10.25 -15.75
N GLU A 177 4.10 9.73 -14.67
CA GLU A 177 5.09 10.47 -13.86
C GLU A 177 6.48 9.82 -13.83
N GLY A 178 6.54 8.49 -14.00
CA GLY A 178 7.76 7.74 -13.72
C GLY A 178 8.17 7.78 -12.24
N LEU A 179 9.44 7.50 -11.95
CA LEU A 179 9.96 7.48 -10.58
C LEU A 179 10.50 8.85 -10.17
N THR A 180 9.62 9.78 -9.79
CA THR A 180 10.03 11.08 -9.25
C THR A 180 10.92 10.92 -8.00
N SER A 181 11.72 11.94 -7.66
CA SER A 181 12.56 11.88 -6.46
C SER A 181 11.74 11.65 -5.18
N LYS A 182 10.53 12.21 -5.08
CA LYS A 182 9.67 12.00 -3.91
C LYS A 182 9.16 10.55 -3.83
N ILE A 183 8.78 9.96 -4.95
CA ILE A 183 8.38 8.54 -5.05
C ILE A 183 9.55 7.64 -4.68
N ARG A 184 10.75 7.88 -5.22
CA ARG A 184 11.94 7.08 -4.89
C ARG A 184 12.26 7.11 -3.40
N ARG A 185 12.24 8.30 -2.79
CA ARG A 185 12.49 8.44 -1.34
C ARG A 185 11.43 7.73 -0.50
N ALA A 186 10.15 7.87 -0.83
CA ALA A 186 9.09 7.14 -0.14
C ALA A 186 9.19 5.62 -0.37
N PHE A 187 9.52 5.17 -1.57
CA PHE A 187 9.76 3.76 -1.88
C PHE A 187 10.88 3.20 -1.00
N ILE A 188 11.97 3.94 -0.82
CA ILE A 188 13.07 3.54 0.06
C ILE A 188 12.58 3.39 1.51
N VAL A 189 11.75 4.31 2.02
CA VAL A 189 11.16 4.17 3.36
C VAL A 189 10.30 2.91 3.48
N TYR A 190 9.51 2.60 2.45
CA TYR A 190 8.71 1.38 2.41
C TYR A 190 9.57 0.11 2.30
N LEU A 191 10.65 0.15 1.51
CA LEU A 191 11.62 -0.92 1.35
C LEU A 191 12.31 -1.27 2.68
N ILE A 192 12.78 -0.24 3.40
CA ILE A 192 13.41 -0.44 4.72
C ILE A 192 12.38 -0.77 5.80
N SER A 193 11.09 -0.57 5.55
CA SER A 193 10.00 -0.98 6.45
C SER A 193 9.48 -2.39 6.14
N HIS A 194 9.89 -2.97 5.01
CA HIS A 194 9.36 -4.23 4.52
C HIS A 194 9.89 -5.43 5.33
N PRO A 195 9.07 -6.46 5.62
CA PRO A 195 9.53 -7.65 6.37
C PRO A 195 10.56 -8.48 5.59
N ARG A 196 10.44 -8.57 4.26
CA ARG A 196 11.37 -9.33 3.41
C ARG A 196 12.77 -8.69 3.34
N PRO A 197 13.82 -9.47 3.01
CA PRO A 197 15.13 -8.92 2.68
C PRO A 197 15.02 -7.89 1.54
N MET A 198 15.69 -6.73 1.70
CA MET A 198 15.56 -5.62 0.74
C MET A 198 15.95 -6.03 -0.69
N ILE A 199 16.98 -6.87 -0.81
CA ILE A 199 17.42 -7.41 -2.11
C ILE A 199 16.34 -8.23 -2.83
N GLU A 200 15.45 -8.91 -2.09
CA GLU A 200 14.38 -9.70 -2.70
C GLU A 200 13.24 -8.85 -3.24
N ILE A 201 13.13 -7.60 -2.77
CA ILE A 201 12.19 -6.62 -3.30
C ILE A 201 12.81 -5.88 -4.47
N LEU A 202 14.09 -5.51 -4.38
CA LEU A 202 14.81 -4.82 -5.45
C LEU A 202 15.07 -5.72 -6.66
N ASN A 203 15.28 -7.02 -6.44
CA ASN A 203 15.56 -8.01 -7.48
C ASN A 203 14.70 -9.27 -7.29
N PRO A 204 13.38 -9.16 -7.52
CA PRO A 204 12.47 -10.27 -7.30
C PRO A 204 12.63 -11.33 -8.41
N GLN A 205 12.39 -12.59 -8.06
CA GLN A 205 12.24 -13.64 -9.07
C GLN A 205 10.92 -13.46 -9.81
N PRO A 206 10.91 -13.39 -11.15
CA PRO A 206 9.68 -13.31 -11.94
C PRO A 206 8.68 -14.41 -11.60
N LYS A 207 7.41 -14.03 -11.41
CA LYS A 207 6.28 -14.94 -11.29
C LYS A 207 5.38 -14.75 -12.49
N ASP A 208 4.84 -15.86 -13.01
CA ASP A 208 3.75 -15.80 -13.97
C ASP A 208 2.47 -15.35 -13.28
N MET A 209 1.78 -14.40 -13.89
CA MET A 209 0.53 -13.82 -13.38
C MET A 209 -0.66 -14.05 -14.32
N ARG A 210 -0.48 -14.79 -15.43
CA ARG A 210 -1.50 -14.96 -16.47
C ARG A 210 -2.82 -15.52 -15.93
N ASP A 211 -2.75 -16.55 -15.09
CA ASP A 211 -3.93 -17.16 -14.49
C ASP A 211 -4.74 -16.16 -13.65
N VAL A 212 -4.06 -15.40 -12.78
CA VAL A 212 -4.70 -14.39 -11.92
C VAL A 212 -5.21 -13.22 -12.76
N PHE A 213 -4.47 -12.84 -13.81
CA PHE A 213 -4.86 -11.79 -14.74
C PHE A 213 -6.20 -12.12 -15.41
N GLU A 214 -6.28 -13.28 -16.07
CA GLU A 214 -7.47 -13.69 -16.83
C GLU A 214 -8.67 -13.97 -15.93
N LYS A 215 -8.47 -14.64 -14.79
CA LYS A 215 -9.59 -15.09 -13.93
C LYS A 215 -10.09 -14.02 -12.97
N GLU A 216 -9.21 -13.14 -12.47
CA GLU A 216 -9.53 -12.26 -11.32
C GLU A 216 -9.38 -10.76 -11.60
N PHE A 217 -8.67 -10.37 -12.66
CA PHE A 217 -8.31 -8.97 -12.88
C PHE A 217 -8.92 -8.35 -14.13
N LYS A 218 -8.95 -9.09 -15.25
CA LYS A 218 -9.42 -8.58 -16.55
C LYS A 218 -10.83 -7.99 -16.52
N ALA A 219 -11.74 -8.54 -15.72
CA ALA A 219 -13.09 -8.01 -15.57
C ALA A 219 -13.18 -6.69 -14.76
N MET A 220 -12.08 -6.23 -14.15
CA MET A 220 -12.02 -5.03 -13.31
C MET A 220 -11.46 -3.80 -14.03
N ILE A 221 -10.80 -3.97 -15.17
CA ILE A 221 -10.12 -2.88 -15.90
C ILE A 221 -11.04 -2.28 -16.97
N ALA A 222 -10.91 -0.97 -17.18
CA ALA A 222 -11.57 -0.25 -18.27
C ALA A 222 -10.69 -0.20 -19.53
N GLU A 223 -9.38 -0.27 -19.30
CA GLU A 223 -8.33 0.03 -20.26
C GLU A 223 -7.86 -1.24 -20.96
N ASP A 224 -7.43 -1.11 -22.22
CA ASP A 224 -6.88 -2.22 -23.01
C ASP A 224 -5.43 -2.48 -22.60
N VAL A 225 -5.26 -3.12 -21.43
CA VAL A 225 -3.95 -3.53 -20.88
C VAL A 225 -3.90 -5.04 -20.88
N THR A 226 -2.86 -5.61 -21.48
CA THR A 226 -2.64 -7.05 -21.60
C THR A 226 -1.84 -7.61 -20.42
N CYS A 227 -1.80 -8.94 -20.27
CA CYS A 227 -0.93 -9.57 -19.27
C CYS A 227 0.56 -9.33 -19.60
N GLU A 228 0.89 -9.29 -20.88
CA GLU A 228 2.22 -9.04 -21.42
C GLU A 228 2.69 -7.63 -21.05
N ASP A 229 1.83 -6.62 -21.14
CA ASP A 229 2.14 -5.26 -20.68
C ASP A 229 2.53 -5.25 -19.19
N LEU A 230 1.87 -6.04 -18.36
CA LEU A 230 2.17 -6.12 -16.92
C LEU A 230 3.48 -6.87 -16.64
N HIS A 231 3.82 -7.88 -17.45
CA HIS A 231 5.14 -8.51 -17.39
C HIS A 231 6.25 -7.53 -17.75
N THR A 232 6.09 -6.79 -18.86
CA THR A 232 7.03 -5.74 -19.26
C THR A 232 7.14 -4.66 -18.19
N THR A 233 6.02 -4.22 -17.61
CA THR A 233 6.02 -3.23 -16.52
C THR A 233 6.86 -3.65 -15.32
N ARG A 234 6.81 -4.93 -14.94
CA ARG A 234 7.64 -5.45 -13.84
C ARG A 234 9.11 -5.30 -14.18
N ASP A 235 9.51 -5.74 -15.37
CA ASP A 235 10.90 -5.78 -15.78
C ASP A 235 11.45 -4.36 -15.96
N ASP A 236 10.66 -3.46 -16.53
CA ASP A 236 10.93 -2.03 -16.64
C ASP A 236 11.07 -1.39 -15.25
N LEU A 237 10.17 -1.67 -14.31
CA LEU A 237 10.24 -1.13 -12.95
C LEU A 237 11.54 -1.54 -12.25
N VAL A 238 11.96 -2.80 -12.37
CA VAL A 238 13.24 -3.27 -11.81
C VAL A 238 14.42 -2.54 -12.46
N SER A 239 14.38 -2.37 -13.79
CA SER A 239 15.39 -1.64 -14.54
C SER A 239 15.48 -0.17 -14.12
N MET A 240 14.34 0.52 -14.03
CA MET A 240 14.23 1.92 -13.59
C MET A 240 14.75 2.11 -12.17
N LEU A 241 14.38 1.25 -11.21
CA LEU A 241 14.93 1.35 -9.85
C LEU A 241 16.45 1.18 -9.84
N ARG A 242 16.99 0.28 -10.66
CA ARG A 242 18.43 0.06 -10.76
C ARG A 242 19.17 1.24 -11.39
N SER A 243 18.58 1.93 -12.37
CA SER A 243 19.21 3.06 -13.06
C SER A 243 19.00 4.39 -12.32
N GLU A 244 17.81 4.63 -11.78
CA GLU A 244 17.40 5.95 -11.28
C GLU A 244 17.65 6.17 -9.78
N LEU A 245 17.84 5.10 -8.99
CA LEU A 245 18.30 5.28 -7.61
C LEU A 245 19.65 5.98 -7.61
N THR A 246 19.72 7.13 -6.95
CA THR A 246 20.95 7.93 -6.83
C THR A 246 21.99 7.22 -5.97
N THR A 247 23.26 7.59 -6.11
CA THR A 247 24.35 7.04 -5.28
C THR A 247 24.07 7.20 -3.78
N GLU A 248 23.51 8.35 -3.37
CA GLU A 248 23.18 8.63 -1.96
C GLU A 248 22.02 7.76 -1.46
N GLU A 249 20.98 7.56 -2.29
CA GLU A 249 19.88 6.65 -1.98
C GLU A 249 20.36 5.20 -1.85
N ARG A 250 21.26 4.74 -2.72
CA ARG A 250 21.85 3.39 -2.64
C ARG A 250 22.71 3.21 -1.38
N ARG A 251 23.56 4.19 -1.08
CA ARG A 251 24.36 4.22 0.15
C ARG A 251 23.47 4.23 1.39
N PHE A 252 22.35 4.96 1.37
CA PHE A 252 21.39 4.97 2.44
C PHE A 252 20.80 3.57 2.69
N ILE A 253 20.30 2.91 1.65
CA ILE A 253 19.73 1.54 1.75
C ILE A 253 20.74 0.58 2.38
N VAL A 254 22.01 0.63 1.96
CA VAL A 254 23.09 -0.19 2.54
C VAL A 254 23.36 0.17 3.99
N SER A 255 23.46 1.46 4.34
CA SER A 255 23.70 1.90 5.72
C SER A 255 22.63 1.41 6.69
N VAL A 256 21.37 1.33 6.24
CA VAL A 256 20.28 0.72 7.00
C VAL A 256 20.53 -0.77 7.20
N LYS A 257 20.93 -1.49 6.14
CA LYS A 257 21.24 -2.93 6.25
C LYS A 257 22.41 -3.19 7.19
N GLU A 258 23.39 -2.30 7.25
CA GLU A 258 24.53 -2.35 8.17
C GLU A 258 24.14 -2.15 9.65
N GLY A 259 22.94 -1.60 9.91
CA GLY A 259 22.47 -1.30 11.26
C GLY A 259 22.83 0.10 11.75
N HIS A 260 23.50 0.91 10.91
CA HIS A 260 23.90 2.28 11.22
C HIS A 260 23.41 3.24 10.12
N PRO A 261 22.10 3.54 10.07
CA PRO A 261 21.52 4.38 9.02
C PRO A 261 22.15 5.77 8.97
N ARG A 262 22.51 6.22 7.78
CA ARG A 262 22.97 7.58 7.52
C ARG A 262 21.80 8.45 7.06
N TRP A 263 20.93 8.85 7.98
CA TRP A 263 19.65 9.54 7.71
C TRP A 263 19.76 10.75 6.76
N GLY A 264 20.84 11.53 6.88
CA GLY A 264 21.09 12.69 6.02
C GLY A 264 21.15 12.39 4.51
N LEU A 265 21.41 11.14 4.11
CA LEU A 265 21.48 10.74 2.70
C LEU A 265 20.11 10.70 2.00
N LEU A 266 19.02 10.48 2.74
CA LEU A 266 17.67 10.41 2.16
C LEU A 266 16.95 11.77 2.16
N ALA A 267 17.44 12.73 2.97
CA ALA A 267 16.84 14.05 3.13
C ALA A 267 15.33 14.01 3.44
N LEU A 268 14.94 13.12 4.36
CA LEU A 268 13.61 13.03 4.96
C LEU A 268 13.74 13.03 6.48
N GLU A 269 13.02 13.91 7.14
CA GLU A 269 13.02 14.03 8.60
C GLU A 269 11.96 13.12 9.24
N GLY A 270 12.24 12.61 10.44
CA GLY A 270 11.26 11.88 11.25
C GLY A 270 11.01 10.42 10.84
N ILE A 271 11.56 9.97 9.71
CA ILE A 271 11.39 8.59 9.23
C ILE A 271 12.03 7.55 10.18
N GLU A 272 13.04 7.95 10.94
CA GLU A 272 13.67 7.17 12.01
C GLU A 272 12.72 6.87 13.18
N ASN A 273 11.62 7.63 13.26
CA ASN A 273 10.59 7.45 14.28
C ASN A 273 9.47 6.51 13.84
N LEU A 274 9.40 6.17 12.54
CA LEU A 274 8.36 5.28 12.01
C LEU A 274 8.49 3.87 12.64
N PRO A 275 7.40 3.29 13.18
CA PRO A 275 7.47 2.02 13.90
C PRO A 275 8.03 0.86 13.07
N ALA A 276 7.71 0.80 11.78
CA ALA A 276 8.20 -0.26 10.90
C ALA A 276 9.70 -0.14 10.59
N VAL A 277 10.22 1.08 10.47
CA VAL A 277 11.65 1.35 10.31
C VAL A 277 12.41 0.91 11.56
N ARG A 278 11.94 1.31 12.75
CA ARG A 278 12.50 0.87 14.04
C ARG A 278 12.47 -0.65 14.18
N TRP A 279 11.36 -1.28 13.77
CA TRP A 279 11.24 -2.74 13.78
C TRP A 279 12.24 -3.42 12.85
N LYS A 280 12.48 -2.87 11.66
CA LYS A 280 13.51 -3.38 10.75
C LYS A 280 14.90 -3.34 11.37
N LEU A 281 15.27 -2.20 11.95
CA LEU A 281 16.58 -2.01 12.58
C LEU A 281 16.78 -2.97 13.76
N LEU A 282 15.75 -3.16 14.58
CA LEU A 282 15.76 -4.15 15.65
C LEU A 282 16.02 -5.56 15.12
N ASN A 283 15.37 -5.95 14.01
CA ASN A 283 15.57 -7.27 13.41
C ASN A 283 16.96 -7.42 12.79
N ILE A 284 17.51 -6.36 12.19
CA ILE A 284 18.87 -6.34 11.66
C ILE A 284 19.89 -6.53 12.79
N GLY A 285 19.73 -5.81 13.91
CA GLY A 285 20.62 -5.92 15.08
C GLY A 285 20.56 -7.28 15.77
N LYS A 286 19.52 -8.09 15.53
CA LYS A 286 19.36 -9.45 16.05
C LYS A 286 19.86 -10.54 15.09
N MET A 287 20.37 -10.17 13.91
CA MET A 287 20.85 -11.15 12.95
C MET A 287 22.14 -11.82 13.45
N ASP A 288 22.32 -13.08 13.06
CA ASP A 288 23.62 -13.74 13.17
C ASP A 288 24.70 -12.94 12.40
N PRO A 289 25.88 -12.67 13.00
CA PRO A 289 26.91 -11.81 12.39
C PRO A 289 27.36 -12.27 11.00
N SER A 290 27.54 -13.59 10.79
CA SER A 290 27.96 -14.12 9.49
C SER A 290 26.88 -13.96 8.43
N LYS A 291 25.62 -14.27 8.78
CA LYS A 291 24.47 -14.06 7.89
C LYS A 291 24.24 -12.58 7.59
N HIS A 292 24.45 -11.71 8.58
CA HIS A 292 24.34 -10.27 8.43
C HIS A 292 25.37 -9.73 7.43
N GLN A 293 26.64 -10.07 7.61
CA GLN A 293 27.73 -9.66 6.72
C GLN A 293 27.49 -10.13 5.27
N LYS A 294 27.09 -11.40 5.07
CA LYS A 294 26.74 -11.91 3.73
C LYS A 294 25.56 -11.14 3.10
N ALA A 295 24.55 -10.80 3.90
CA ALA A 295 23.40 -10.05 3.41
C ALA A 295 23.73 -8.58 3.09
N VAL A 296 24.66 -7.95 3.83
CA VAL A 296 25.20 -6.62 3.51
C VAL A 296 25.98 -6.67 2.20
N HIS A 297 26.91 -7.63 2.04
CA HIS A 297 27.73 -7.76 0.83
C HIS A 297 26.87 -7.97 -0.42
N LYS A 298 25.92 -8.91 -0.37
CA LYS A 298 24.98 -9.15 -1.48
C LYS A 298 24.20 -7.90 -1.89
N LEU A 299 23.80 -7.08 -0.92
CA LEU A 299 23.05 -5.86 -1.18
C LEU A 299 23.95 -4.75 -1.76
N ARG A 300 25.18 -4.62 -1.23
CA ARG A 300 26.22 -3.71 -1.74
C ARG A 300 26.57 -4.02 -3.20
N ASP A 301 26.84 -5.28 -3.51
CA ASP A 301 27.18 -5.71 -4.87
C ASP A 301 26.05 -5.40 -5.86
N TYR A 302 24.80 -5.66 -5.46
CA TYR A 302 23.64 -5.38 -6.31
C TYR A 302 23.44 -3.88 -6.56
N LEU A 303 23.65 -3.04 -5.53
CA LEU A 303 23.48 -1.59 -5.62
C LEU A 303 24.73 -0.87 -6.19
N GLY A 304 25.88 -1.55 -6.23
CA GLY A 304 27.15 -1.00 -6.72
C GLY A 304 27.75 0.05 -5.77
N VAL A 305 27.77 -0.22 -4.46
CA VAL A 305 28.29 0.70 -3.41
C VAL A 305 29.22 0.02 -2.40
#